data_AF-A0A7C6MGG1-F1
#
_entry.id   AF-A0A7C6MGG1-F1
#
_cell.length_a   1.000
_cell.length_b   1.000
_cell.length_c   1.000
_cell.angle_alpha   90.00
_cell.angle_beta   90.00
_cell.angle_gamma   90.00
#
_symmetry.space_group_name_H-M   'P 1'
#
loop_
_entity.id
_entity.type
_entity.pdbx_description
1 polymer ?
#
loop_
_entity_poly.entity_id
_entity_poly.type
_entity_poly.pdbx_seq_one_letter_code
_entity_poly.pdbx_strand_id
1 'polypeptide(L)'
;HGRLAAAGRSPRGANAAHVASLLADAAETVVPDDTPYRGASPDELAVVDSWLNRPDVRIGPTDGTWCSPAAGVGAWRQWALKAIDARER
;
A
#
# COMPACT_ATOMS: atom_id res chain seq x y z
N HIS A 1 3.91 -7.95 -3.81
CA HIS A 1 2.97 -7.94 -2.67
C HIS A 1 2.16 -6.65 -2.75
N GLY A 2 0.84 -6.69 -2.58
CA GLY A 2 0.04 -5.47 -2.56
C GLY A 2 -0.80 -5.28 -1.30
N ARG A 3 -1.10 -6.36 -0.55
CA ARG A 3 -1.90 -6.30 0.68
C ARG A 3 -1.13 -5.71 1.86
N LEU A 4 -1.83 -4.98 2.72
CA LEU A 4 -1.33 -4.53 4.02
C LEU A 4 -1.04 -5.74 4.92
N ALA A 5 0.21 -5.84 5.40
CA ALA A 5 0.68 -6.97 6.21
C ALA A 5 0.56 -6.74 7.73
N ALA A 6 0.64 -5.47 8.17
CA ALA A 6 0.48 -5.06 9.55
C ALA A 6 0.12 -3.57 9.65
N ALA A 7 -0.58 -3.19 10.71
CA ALA A 7 -0.80 -1.81 11.09
C ALA A 7 -0.94 -1.71 12.61
N GLY A 8 -0.56 -0.56 13.17
CA GLY A 8 -0.68 -0.33 14.59
C GLY A 8 -0.50 1.14 14.95
N ARG A 9 -0.68 1.43 16.24
CA ARG A 9 -0.49 2.76 16.79
C ARG A 9 0.61 2.73 17.83
N SER A 10 1.54 3.68 17.73
CA SER A 10 2.51 3.92 18.79
C SER A 10 1.88 4.78 19.89
N PRO A 11 1.87 4.35 21.17
CA PRO A 11 1.43 5.18 22.28
C PRO A 11 2.28 6.45 22.43
N ARG A 12 1.71 7.50 23.03
CA ARG A 12 2.48 8.72 23.32
C ARG A 12 3.66 8.41 24.24
N GLY A 13 4.84 8.90 23.90
CA GLY A 13 6.07 8.68 24.66
C GLY A 13 6.75 7.34 24.37
N ALA A 14 6.14 6.45 23.57
CA ALA A 14 6.78 5.23 23.13
C ALA A 14 7.77 5.49 21.99
N ASN A 15 8.78 4.61 21.86
CA ASN A 15 9.70 4.65 20.74
C ASN A 15 8.98 4.12 19.48
N ALA A 16 8.63 5.03 18.57
CA ALA A 16 7.92 4.70 17.34
C ALA A 16 8.70 3.72 16.44
N ALA A 17 10.03 3.80 16.41
CA ALA A 17 10.86 2.88 15.64
C ALA A 17 10.80 1.46 16.21
N HIS A 18 10.78 1.32 17.54
CA HIS A 18 10.61 0.01 18.19
C HIS A 18 9.21 -0.57 17.95
N VAL A 19 8.15 0.25 18.00
CA VAL A 19 6.79 -0.22 17.67
C VAL A 19 6.72 -0.66 16.20
N ALA A 20 7.38 0.05 15.29
CA ALA A 20 7.46 -0.35 13.89
C ALA A 20 8.18 -1.69 13.70
N SER A 21 9.27 -1.95 14.45
CA SER A 21 9.95 -3.26 14.39
C SER A 21 9.05 -4.39 14.89
N LEU A 22 8.32 -4.18 16.00
CA LEU A 22 7.37 -5.17 16.52
C LEU A 22 6.24 -5.46 15.52
N LEU A 23 5.75 -4.44 14.80
CA LEU A 23 4.75 -4.62 13.75
C LEU A 23 5.31 -5.40 12.56
N ALA A 24 6.57 -5.17 12.19
CA ALA A 24 7.24 -5.93 11.12
C ALA A 24 7.45 -7.40 11.53
N ASP A 25 7.89 -7.66 12.76
CA ASP A 25 8.11 -9.01 13.30
C ASP A 25 6.79 -9.81 13.39
N ALA A 26 5.69 -9.14 13.71
CA ALA A 26 4.36 -9.76 13.81
C ALA A 26 3.55 -9.71 12.51
N ALA A 27 4.11 -9.15 11.43
CA ALA A 27 3.40 -9.00 10.17
C ALA A 27 3.06 -10.35 9.55
N GLU A 28 1.91 -10.41 8.87
CA GLU A 28 1.57 -11.61 8.09
C GLU A 28 2.44 -11.70 6.83
N THR A 29 2.85 -12.92 6.47
CA THR A 29 3.46 -13.21 5.18
C THR A 29 2.44 -13.11 4.04
N VAL A 30 2.47 -12.02 3.29
CA VAL A 30 1.58 -11.81 2.13
C VAL A 30 2.10 -12.56 0.90
N VAL A 31 1.37 -13.55 0.42
CA VAL A 31 1.61 -14.17 -0.89
C VAL A 31 0.90 -13.33 -1.97
N PRO A 32 1.62 -12.79 -2.96
CA PRO A 32 0.99 -12.01 -4.03
C PRO A 32 0.21 -12.93 -4.96
N ASP A 33 -0.94 -12.47 -5.43
CA ASP A 33 -1.70 -13.12 -6.49
C ASP A 33 -1.46 -12.46 -7.87
N ASP A 34 -2.11 -13.00 -8.89
CA ASP A 34 -2.03 -12.51 -10.27
C ASP A 34 -2.96 -11.32 -10.57
N THR A 35 -3.65 -10.78 -9.54
CA THR A 35 -4.50 -9.61 -9.73
C THR A 35 -3.66 -8.34 -9.94
N PRO A 36 -4.24 -7.26 -10.50
CA PRO A 36 -3.52 -5.99 -10.67
C PRO A 36 -2.95 -5.42 -9.37
N TYR A 37 -3.62 -5.70 -8.25
CA TYR A 37 -3.25 -5.22 -6.92
C TYR A 37 -2.54 -6.26 -6.06
N ARG A 38 -2.14 -7.41 -6.62
CA ARG A 38 -1.26 -8.39 -5.97
C ARG A 38 -1.75 -8.80 -4.56
N GLY A 39 -3.05 -9.02 -4.42
CA GLY A 39 -3.71 -9.48 -3.19
C GLY A 39 -4.40 -8.39 -2.35
N ALA A 40 -4.30 -7.11 -2.71
CA ALA A 40 -5.07 -6.05 -2.05
C ALA A 40 -6.42 -5.80 -2.73
N SER A 41 -7.42 -5.40 -1.93
CA SER A 41 -8.68 -4.88 -2.47
C SER A 41 -8.52 -3.40 -2.89
N PRO A 42 -9.31 -2.92 -3.85
CA PRO A 42 -9.35 -1.50 -4.20
C PRO A 42 -9.67 -0.60 -3.01
N ASP A 43 -10.57 -1.02 -2.12
CA ASP A 43 -10.98 -0.25 -0.94
C ASP A 43 -9.85 -0.12 0.08
N GLU A 44 -9.09 -1.19 0.32
CA GLU A 44 -7.91 -1.15 1.18
C GLU A 44 -6.87 -0.16 0.64
N LEU A 45 -6.60 -0.22 -0.66
CA LEU A 45 -5.66 0.69 -1.31
C LEU A 45 -6.13 2.15 -1.27
N ALA A 46 -7.42 2.40 -1.43
CA ALA A 46 -7.98 3.74 -1.33
C ALA A 46 -7.77 4.35 0.07
N VAL A 47 -7.91 3.54 1.12
CA VAL A 47 -7.64 3.98 2.50
C VAL A 47 -6.16 4.30 2.70
N VAL A 48 -5.26 3.44 2.22
CA VAL A 48 -3.81 3.65 2.35
C VAL A 48 -3.36 4.87 1.53
N ASP A 49 -3.85 5.02 0.31
CA ASP A 49 -3.56 6.18 -0.55
C ASP A 49 -4.07 7.47 0.08
N SER A 50 -5.31 7.47 0.59
CA SER A 50 -5.86 8.62 1.31
C SER A 50 -5.02 8.97 2.54
N TRP A 51 -4.49 7.98 3.25
CA TRP A 51 -3.62 8.21 4.40
C TRP A 51 -2.28 8.81 3.96
N LEU A 52 -1.61 8.23 2.97
CA LEU A 52 -0.32 8.68 2.45
C LEU A 52 -0.35 10.13 1.94
N ASN A 53 -1.47 10.56 1.35
CA ASN A 53 -1.64 11.91 0.82
C ASN A 53 -1.94 12.98 1.90
N ARG A 54 -2.04 12.61 3.18
CA ARG A 54 -2.25 13.59 4.24
C ARG A 54 -0.98 14.41 4.54
N PRO A 55 -1.10 15.71 4.83
CA PRO A 55 0.05 16.59 5.04
C PRO A 55 0.89 16.24 6.28
N ASP A 56 0.31 15.52 7.25
CA ASP A 56 0.96 15.09 8.48
C ASP A 56 1.69 13.75 8.38
N VAL A 57 1.57 13.03 7.27
CA VAL A 57 2.25 11.75 7.09
C VAL A 57 3.71 11.96 6.71
N ARG A 58 4.57 11.18 7.35
CA ARG A 58 6.01 11.13 7.07
C ARG A 58 6.38 9.67 6.84
N ILE A 59 7.08 9.43 5.74
CA ILE A 59 7.64 8.12 5.43
C ILE A 59 8.90 7.96 6.28
N GLY A 60 8.91 6.92 7.13
CA GLY A 60 10.08 6.60 7.95
C GLY A 60 11.20 5.95 7.15
N PRO A 61 12.33 5.61 7.80
CA PRO A 61 13.39 4.84 7.18
C PRO A 61 12.84 3.53 6.63
N THR A 62 13.18 3.22 5.38
CA THR A 62 12.86 1.95 4.72
C THR A 62 14.17 1.21 4.45
N ASP A 63 14.16 -0.12 4.46
CA ASP A 63 15.33 -0.94 4.12
C ASP A 63 15.77 -0.82 2.64
N GLY A 64 15.05 -0.02 1.86
CA GLY A 64 15.35 0.29 0.47
C GLY A 64 14.95 1.72 0.10
N THR A 65 14.88 1.99 -1.20
CA THR A 65 14.40 3.29 -1.70
C THR A 65 12.88 3.26 -1.86
N TRP A 66 12.19 4.20 -1.22
CA TRP A 66 10.79 4.47 -1.56
C TRP A 66 10.72 5.10 -2.95
N CYS A 67 10.19 4.37 -3.93
CA CYS A 67 10.01 4.87 -5.29
C CYS A 67 8.75 4.30 -5.93
N SER A 68 8.22 5.02 -6.92
CA SER A 68 7.23 4.44 -7.83
C SER A 68 7.95 3.62 -8.91
N PRO A 69 7.48 2.42 -9.25
CA PRO A 69 8.04 1.66 -10.37
C PRO A 69 7.97 2.45 -11.67
N ALA A 70 9.01 2.41 -12.50
CA ALA A 70 9.10 3.20 -13.73
C ALA A 70 7.93 2.94 -14.72
N ALA A 71 7.44 1.70 -14.80
CA ALA A 71 6.26 1.35 -15.60
C ALA A 71 4.93 1.51 -14.85
N GLY A 72 4.99 1.71 -13.53
CA GLY A 72 3.86 1.88 -12.61
C GLY A 72 2.63 1.07 -12.98
N VAL A 73 1.49 1.75 -13.03
CA VAL A 73 0.19 1.23 -13.50
C VAL A 73 0.00 1.37 -15.01
N GLY A 74 0.99 1.90 -15.75
CA GLY A 74 0.89 2.20 -17.17
C GLY A 74 0.56 0.98 -18.03
N ALA A 75 1.08 -0.20 -17.65
CA ALA A 75 0.79 -1.47 -18.31
C ALA A 75 -0.71 -1.85 -18.28
N TRP A 76 -1.46 -1.38 -17.28
CA TRP A 76 -2.89 -1.69 -17.09
C TRP A 76 -3.82 -0.65 -17.72
N ARG A 77 -3.29 0.41 -18.33
CA ARG A 77 -4.08 1.53 -18.87
C ARG A 77 -5.15 1.08 -19.87
N GLN A 78 -4.79 0.17 -20.79
CA GLN A 78 -5.73 -0.31 -21.81
C GLN A 78 -6.88 -1.14 -21.20
N TRP A 79 -6.57 -1.93 -20.17
CA TRP A 79 -7.60 -2.65 -19.42
C TRP A 79 -8.53 -1.68 -18.68
N ALA A 80 -7.97 -0.67 -18.00
CA ALA A 80 -8.75 0.30 -17.23
C ALA A 80 -9.70 1.12 -18.13
N LEU A 81 -9.23 1.56 -19.30
CA LEU A 81 -10.08 2.25 -20.27
C LEU A 81 -11.27 1.40 -20.74
N LYS A 82 -11.06 0.09 -20.98
CA LYS A 82 -12.14 -0.83 -21.33
C LYS A 82 -13.16 -0.99 -20.19
N ALA A 83 -12.69 -1.07 -18.95
CA ALA A 83 -13.57 -1.20 -17.79
C ALA A 83 -14.43 0.06 -17.57
N ILE A 84 -13.87 1.25 -17.81
CA ILE A 84 -14.61 2.53 -17.74
C ILE A 84 -15.70 2.59 -18.82
N ASP A 85 -15.35 2.30 -20.08
CA ASP A 85 -16.32 2.30 -21.19
C ASP A 85 -17.47 1.30 -20.95
N ALA A 86 -17.17 0.13 -20.38
CA ALA A 86 -18.20 -0.87 -20.05
C ALA A 86 -19.14 -0.43 -18.91
N ARG A 87 -18.69 0.43 -17.99
CA ARG A 87 -19.52 0.98 -16.90
C ARG A 87 -20.44 2.10 -17.39
N GLU A 88 -20.02 2.82 -18.42
CA GLU A 88 -20.73 4.00 -18.94
C GLU A 88 -21.79 3.66 -20.01
N ARG A 89 -21.87 2.38 -20.42
CA ARG A 89 -22.92 1.82 -21.28
C ARG A 89 -24.00 1.14 -20.45
#